data_AF-A0A9X2CDF0-F1
#
_entry.id   AF-A0A9X2CDF0-F1
#
_cell.length_a   1.000
_cell.length_b   1.000
_cell.length_c   1.000
_cell.angle_alpha   90.00
_cell.angle_beta   90.00
_cell.angle_gamma   90.00
#
_symmetry.space_group_name_H-M   'P 1'
#
loop_
_entity.id
_entity.type
_entity.pdbx_description
1 polymer ?
#
loop_
_entity_poly.entity_id
_entity_poly.type
_entity_poly.pdbx_seq_one_letter_code
_entity_poly.pdbx_strand_id
1 'polypeptide(L)'
;MKKFILCLLMAPLTVNAAPFGLEWGEEFSLYGEIVQKGIYTEVKAVELPKHDLTAESYQLVGTPEAGLMNVLMKTFDYALFSAQLDSVYAELEDSLLENGFKTTKFTPRNTSSYQCIFQGNCIGRKLEVNHNDGTSAVLEVMIKDRDTAYIQLEYSTEEFVTEAILVNN
;
A
#
# COMPACT_ATOMS: atom_id res chain seq x y z
N MET A 1 45.26 27.88 -14.90
CA MET A 1 43.80 27.97 -14.64
C MET A 1 43.14 26.71 -15.17
N LYS A 2 42.73 25.77 -14.31
CA LYS A 2 42.01 24.56 -14.71
C LYS A 2 40.54 24.73 -14.31
N LYS A 3 39.65 24.83 -15.29
CA LYS A 3 38.19 24.85 -15.07
C LYS A 3 37.72 23.40 -14.96
N PHE A 4 37.31 22.98 -13.77
CA PHE A 4 36.53 21.76 -13.59
C PHE A 4 35.08 22.12 -13.91
N ILE A 5 34.56 21.60 -15.02
CA ILE A 5 33.13 21.60 -15.32
C ILE A 5 32.59 20.31 -14.72
N LEU A 6 31.90 20.43 -13.58
CA LEU A 6 31.14 19.36 -12.98
C LEU A 6 29.80 19.28 -13.73
N CYS A 7 29.70 18.35 -14.69
CA CYS A 7 28.39 17.97 -15.22
C CYS A 7 27.62 17.25 -14.12
N LEU A 8 26.77 18.00 -13.41
CA LEU A 8 25.70 17.44 -12.60
C LEU A 8 24.73 16.75 -13.59
N LEU A 9 24.87 15.44 -13.76
CA LEU A 9 23.85 14.61 -14.38
C LEU A 9 22.63 14.66 -13.47
N MET A 10 21.75 15.63 -13.70
CA MET A 10 20.36 15.53 -13.27
C MET A 10 19.73 14.44 -14.14
N ALA A 11 19.94 13.18 -13.72
CA ALA A 11 19.05 12.12 -14.15
C ALA A 11 17.68 12.47 -13.59
N PRO A 12 16.63 12.61 -14.42
CA PRO A 12 15.28 12.66 -13.89
C PRO A 12 15.06 11.32 -13.18
N LEU A 13 15.10 11.33 -11.86
CA LEU A 13 14.64 10.21 -11.05
C LEU A 13 13.16 10.06 -11.43
N THR A 14 12.85 8.99 -12.15
CA THR A 14 11.47 8.63 -12.46
C THR A 14 10.81 8.36 -11.12
N VAL A 15 10.06 9.33 -10.61
CA VAL A 15 9.15 9.13 -9.49
C VAL A 15 8.14 8.12 -10.00
N ASN A 16 8.25 6.87 -9.57
CA ASN A 16 7.22 5.91 -9.90
C ASN A 16 5.95 6.34 -9.15
N ALA A 17 4.83 6.39 -9.86
CA ALA A 17 3.58 6.84 -9.29
C ALA A 17 3.17 5.91 -8.14
N ALA A 18 2.64 6.49 -7.07
CA ALA A 18 1.98 5.74 -6.02
C ALA A 18 0.68 5.12 -6.58
N PRO A 19 0.14 4.06 -5.97
CA PRO A 19 -1.09 3.43 -6.43
C PRO A 19 -2.27 4.42 -6.41
N PHE A 20 -3.37 4.04 -7.09
CA PHE A 20 -4.64 4.78 -7.09
C PHE A 20 -4.56 6.23 -7.61
N GLY A 21 -3.56 6.51 -8.47
CA GLY A 21 -3.38 7.83 -9.07
C GLY A 21 -2.78 8.87 -8.13
N LEU A 22 -2.07 8.41 -7.10
CA LEU A 22 -1.31 9.23 -6.16
C LEU A 22 0.16 9.31 -6.60
N GLU A 23 0.93 10.17 -5.95
CA GLU A 23 2.39 10.23 -6.09
C GLU A 23 3.07 10.09 -4.73
N TRP A 24 4.18 9.36 -4.69
CA TRP A 24 4.94 9.17 -3.46
C TRP A 24 5.58 10.50 -3.04
N GLY A 25 5.53 10.78 -1.74
CA GLY A 25 6.07 12.01 -1.16
C GLY A 25 5.24 13.27 -1.38
N GLU A 26 4.10 13.19 -2.06
CA GLU A 26 3.19 14.34 -2.19
C GLU A 26 2.41 14.65 -0.92
N GLU A 27 1.88 15.87 -0.85
CA GLU A 27 0.91 16.27 0.16
C GLU A 27 -0.42 15.52 -0.06
N PHE A 28 -0.86 14.78 0.95
CA PHE A 28 -2.07 13.95 0.90
C PHE A 28 -3.19 14.46 1.82
N SER A 29 -3.00 15.64 2.42
CA SER A 29 -3.94 16.31 3.32
C SER A 29 -5.30 16.62 2.65
N LEU A 30 -5.30 16.76 1.33
CA LEU A 30 -6.47 17.17 0.54
C LEU A 30 -7.51 16.07 0.32
N TYR A 31 -7.19 14.81 0.65
CA TYR A 31 -8.07 13.66 0.38
C TYR A 31 -9.03 13.31 1.52
N GLY A 32 -8.95 14.01 2.67
CA GLY A 32 -9.83 13.73 3.80
C GLY A 32 -9.44 14.45 5.08
N GLU A 33 -10.03 14.06 6.20
CA GLU A 33 -9.70 14.63 7.50
C GLU A 33 -8.34 14.11 7.98
N ILE A 34 -7.48 15.05 8.37
CA ILE A 34 -6.16 14.75 8.92
C ILE A 34 -6.26 14.36 10.39
N VAL A 35 -5.72 13.20 10.72
CA VAL A 35 -5.51 12.74 12.09
C VAL A 35 -4.01 12.65 12.36
N GLN A 36 -3.50 13.52 13.24
CA GLN A 36 -2.11 13.47 13.65
C GLN A 36 -1.90 12.40 14.72
N LYS A 37 -0.97 11.47 14.47
CA LYS A 37 -0.61 10.37 15.39
C LYS A 37 0.89 10.42 15.68
N GLY A 38 1.26 11.28 16.64
CA GLY A 38 2.66 11.48 17.00
C GLY A 38 3.44 12.11 15.85
N ILE A 39 4.40 11.37 15.30
CA ILE A 39 5.23 11.82 14.17
C ILE A 39 4.59 11.58 12.80
N TYR A 40 3.49 10.82 12.74
CA TYR A 40 2.82 10.48 11.50
C TYR A 40 1.54 11.29 11.33
N THR A 41 1.19 11.49 10.07
CA THR A 41 -0.07 12.07 9.63
C THR A 41 -0.85 10.99 8.90
N GLU A 42 -2.11 10.79 9.29
CA GLU A 42 -3.02 9.82 8.69
C GLU A 42 -4.23 10.55 8.10
N VAL A 43 -4.64 10.16 6.90
CA VAL A 43 -5.88 10.60 6.26
C VAL A 43 -6.69 9.37 5.90
N LYS A 44 -7.97 9.36 6.28
CA LYS A 44 -8.92 8.35 5.83
C LYS A 44 -9.73 8.92 4.67
N ALA A 45 -9.75 8.20 3.56
CA ALA A 45 -10.45 8.60 2.36
C ALA A 45 -11.40 7.47 1.91
N VAL A 46 -12.54 7.84 1.34
CA VAL A 46 -13.46 6.88 0.71
C VAL A 46 -13.18 6.76 -0.79
N GLU A 47 -12.65 7.83 -1.39
CA GLU A 47 -12.32 7.90 -2.81
C GLU A 47 -10.90 8.46 -3.01
N LEU A 48 -10.24 7.95 -4.04
CA LEU A 48 -8.94 8.41 -4.53
C LEU A 48 -9.04 8.67 -6.04
N PRO A 49 -8.09 9.39 -6.67
CA PRO A 49 -8.17 9.75 -8.09
C PRO A 49 -8.46 8.58 -9.04
N LYS A 50 -7.94 7.38 -8.73
CA LYS A 50 -8.33 6.13 -9.37
C LYS A 50 -8.91 5.19 -8.33
N HIS A 51 -10.24 5.17 -8.24
CA HIS A 51 -10.96 4.29 -7.34
C HIS A 51 -11.01 2.83 -7.84
N ASP A 52 -10.81 1.90 -6.93
CA ASP A 52 -10.99 0.46 -7.15
C ASP A 52 -12.38 0.05 -6.65
N LEU A 53 -13.16 -0.63 -7.49
CA LEU A 53 -14.55 -1.00 -7.16
C LEU A 53 -14.67 -1.99 -5.99
N THR A 54 -13.57 -2.65 -5.62
CA THR A 54 -13.52 -3.56 -4.47
C THR A 54 -13.22 -2.83 -3.16
N ALA A 55 -12.76 -1.57 -3.23
CA ALA A 55 -12.36 -0.79 -2.08
C ALA A 55 -13.57 -0.22 -1.32
N GLU A 56 -13.63 -0.52 -0.03
CA GLU A 56 -14.55 0.13 0.92
C GLU A 56 -13.95 1.45 1.43
N SER A 57 -12.64 1.48 1.67
CA SER A 57 -11.94 2.66 2.18
C SER A 57 -10.45 2.61 1.91
N TYR A 58 -9.84 3.79 2.02
CA TYR A 58 -8.41 4.00 1.95
C TYR A 58 -7.90 4.71 3.20
N GLN A 59 -6.66 4.43 3.54
CA GLN A 59 -5.91 5.13 4.56
C GLN A 59 -4.55 5.52 3.96
N LEU A 60 -4.27 6.82 3.99
CA LEU A 60 -3.03 7.41 3.53
C LEU A 60 -2.20 7.77 4.76
N VAL A 61 -0.93 7.38 4.78
CA VAL A 61 -0.02 7.66 5.89
C VAL A 61 1.28 8.26 5.36
N GLY A 62 1.78 9.25 6.10
CA GLY A 62 3.01 9.94 5.77
C GLY A 62 3.54 10.78 6.92
N THR A 63 4.59 11.56 6.66
CA THR A 63 5.13 12.55 7.61
C THR A 63 5.19 13.94 6.97
N PRO A 64 5.28 15.02 7.76
CA PRO A 64 5.46 16.36 7.21
C PRO A 64 6.72 16.53 6.36
N GLU A 65 7.79 15.78 6.66
CA GLU A 65 9.08 15.88 5.96
C GLU A 65 9.12 15.03 4.68
N ALA A 66 8.44 13.90 4.68
CA ALA A 66 8.52 12.91 3.63
C ALA A 66 7.28 12.83 2.74
N GLY A 67 6.17 13.48 3.10
CA GLY A 67 4.89 13.39 2.40
C GLY A 67 4.27 11.99 2.49
N LEU A 68 3.51 11.60 1.46
CA LEU A 68 2.87 10.28 1.39
C LEU A 68 3.90 9.14 1.34
N MET A 69 3.76 8.15 2.21
CA MET A 69 4.69 7.01 2.33
C MET A 69 4.01 5.66 2.24
N ASN A 70 2.73 5.61 2.60
CA ASN A 70 1.97 4.37 2.68
C ASN A 70 0.52 4.61 2.25
N VAL A 71 -0.01 3.67 1.48
CA VAL A 71 -1.40 3.64 1.03
C VAL A 71 -1.98 2.28 1.36
N LEU A 72 -2.96 2.26 2.25
CA LEU A 72 -3.70 1.06 2.63
C LEU A 72 -5.10 1.13 2.03
N MET A 73 -5.46 0.11 1.25
CA MET A 73 -6.81 -0.14 0.78
C MET A 73 -7.43 -1.27 1.59
N LYS A 74 -8.67 -1.06 2.03
CA LYS A 74 -9.51 -2.10 2.64
C LYS A 74 -10.70 -2.38 1.74
N THR A 75 -10.94 -3.65 1.43
CA THR A 75 -12.14 -4.07 0.68
C THR A 75 -13.36 -4.23 1.59
N PHE A 76 -14.53 -4.42 0.98
CA PHE A 76 -15.74 -4.81 1.69
C PHE A 76 -15.60 -6.13 2.44
N ASP A 77 -16.48 -6.37 3.40
CA ASP A 77 -16.54 -7.65 4.12
C ASP A 77 -17.13 -8.75 3.21
N TYR A 78 -16.49 -9.91 3.22
CA TYR A 78 -16.92 -11.14 2.56
C TYR A 78 -17.12 -12.25 3.59
N ALA A 79 -17.88 -13.28 3.23
CA ALA A 79 -17.91 -14.50 4.03
C ALA A 79 -16.54 -15.21 3.95
N LEU A 80 -16.00 -15.63 5.09
CA LEU A 80 -14.64 -16.15 5.27
C LEU A 80 -14.31 -17.32 4.31
N PHE A 81 -15.30 -18.15 4.01
CA PHE A 81 -15.18 -19.34 3.16
C PHE A 81 -15.87 -19.18 1.80
N SER A 82 -16.16 -17.94 1.38
CA SER A 82 -16.79 -17.69 0.09
C SER A 82 -15.80 -17.77 -1.07
N ALA A 83 -16.26 -18.29 -2.21
CA ALA A 83 -15.51 -18.25 -3.46
C ALA A 83 -15.25 -16.80 -3.94
N GLN A 84 -16.11 -15.86 -3.55
CA GLN A 84 -15.94 -14.45 -3.90
C GLN A 84 -14.69 -13.85 -3.23
N LEU A 85 -14.45 -14.14 -1.95
CA LEU A 85 -13.24 -13.69 -1.25
C LEU A 85 -11.98 -14.23 -1.92
N ASP A 86 -12.00 -15.51 -2.34
CA ASP A 86 -10.87 -16.14 -3.03
C ASP A 86 -10.66 -15.54 -4.44
N SER A 87 -11.74 -15.22 -5.16
CA SER A 87 -11.70 -14.55 -6.47
C SER A 87 -11.09 -13.15 -6.38
N VAL A 88 -11.60 -12.31 -5.48
CA VAL A 88 -11.10 -10.93 -5.31
C VAL A 88 -9.64 -10.93 -4.87
N TYR A 89 -9.23 -11.87 -4.01
CA TYR A 89 -7.82 -12.00 -3.65
C TYR A 89 -6.96 -12.33 -4.86
N ALA A 90 -7.39 -13.29 -5.69
CA ALA A 90 -6.66 -13.68 -6.90
C ALA A 90 -6.57 -12.52 -7.91
N GLU A 91 -7.64 -11.77 -8.10
CA GLU A 91 -7.65 -10.58 -8.98
C GLU A 91 -6.65 -9.50 -8.51
N LEU A 92 -6.57 -9.24 -7.20
CA LEU A 92 -5.60 -8.29 -6.65
C LEU A 92 -4.16 -8.82 -6.73
N GLU A 93 -3.96 -10.13 -6.51
CA GLU A 93 -2.66 -10.78 -6.70
C GLU A 93 -2.19 -10.69 -8.15
N ASP A 94 -3.05 -11.04 -9.11
CA ASP A 94 -2.76 -10.98 -10.54
C ASP A 94 -2.45 -9.53 -10.96
N SER A 95 -3.23 -8.55 -10.49
CA SER A 95 -2.98 -7.13 -10.73
C SER A 95 -1.59 -6.71 -10.23
N LEU A 96 -1.16 -7.12 -9.02
CA LEU A 96 0.18 -6.82 -8.53
C LEU A 96 1.27 -7.41 -9.44
N LEU A 97 1.12 -8.68 -9.81
CA LEU A 97 2.10 -9.39 -10.64
C LEU A 97 2.17 -8.82 -12.07
N GLU A 98 1.02 -8.47 -12.66
CA GLU A 98 0.94 -7.81 -13.97
C GLU A 98 1.57 -6.41 -13.96
N ASN A 99 1.51 -5.71 -12.83
CA ASN A 99 2.19 -4.43 -12.60
C ASN A 99 3.69 -4.59 -12.24
N GLY A 100 4.26 -5.78 -12.42
CA GLY A 100 5.70 -6.01 -12.30
C GLY A 100 6.22 -6.24 -10.89
N PHE A 101 5.34 -6.34 -9.89
CA PHE A 101 5.73 -6.77 -8.55
C PHE A 101 6.17 -8.23 -8.57
N LYS A 102 7.10 -8.57 -7.68
CA LYS A 102 7.65 -9.91 -7.53
C LYS A 102 7.40 -10.42 -6.12
N THR A 103 6.89 -11.64 -6.01
CA THR A 103 6.70 -12.33 -4.74
C THR A 103 8.00 -12.47 -3.97
N THR A 104 8.01 -11.95 -2.75
CA THR A 104 9.11 -12.14 -1.80
C THR A 104 8.76 -13.19 -0.76
N LYS A 105 7.50 -13.23 -0.32
CA LYS A 105 7.02 -14.19 0.66
C LYS A 105 5.54 -14.48 0.49
N PHE A 106 5.20 -15.75 0.69
CA PHE A 106 3.81 -16.22 0.66
C PHE A 106 3.51 -16.99 1.94
N THR A 107 2.43 -16.61 2.62
CA THR A 107 1.88 -17.34 3.76
C THR A 107 0.50 -17.86 3.36
N PRO A 108 0.33 -19.18 3.21
CA PRO A 108 -0.97 -19.74 2.88
C PRO A 108 -1.94 -19.53 4.04
N ARG A 109 -3.22 -19.42 3.70
CA ARG A 109 -4.31 -19.41 4.68
C ARG A 109 -4.29 -20.72 5.48
N ASN A 110 -4.32 -20.62 6.81
CA ASN A 110 -4.52 -21.77 7.68
C ASN A 110 -5.88 -21.65 8.39
N THR A 111 -6.93 -21.99 7.65
CA THR A 111 -8.32 -21.99 8.15
C THR A 111 -8.88 -23.40 8.17
N SER A 112 -8.11 -24.38 8.69
CA SER A 112 -8.77 -25.63 9.08
C SER A 112 -9.89 -25.27 10.07
N SER A 113 -11.13 -25.53 9.67
CA SER A 113 -12.33 -24.95 10.28
C SER A 113 -12.37 -25.18 11.79
N TYR A 114 -11.88 -26.32 12.27
CA TYR A 114 -11.90 -26.65 13.69
C TYR A 114 -10.93 -25.79 14.54
N GLN A 115 -9.67 -25.61 14.12
CA GLN A 115 -8.70 -24.83 14.90
C GLN A 115 -8.99 -23.32 14.84
N CYS A 116 -9.41 -22.84 13.68
CA CYS A 116 -9.78 -21.43 13.51
C CYS A 116 -11.05 -21.06 14.29
N ILE A 117 -12.12 -21.86 14.20
CA ILE A 117 -13.42 -21.55 14.85
C ILE A 117 -13.34 -21.67 16.38
N PHE A 118 -12.61 -22.66 16.92
CA PHE A 118 -12.60 -22.94 18.36
C PHE A 118 -11.39 -22.38 19.12
N GLN A 119 -10.23 -22.22 18.48
CA GLN A 119 -8.99 -21.81 19.17
C GLN A 119 -8.62 -20.34 18.93
N GLY A 120 -9.32 -19.63 18.04
CA GLY A 120 -9.17 -18.18 17.83
C GLY A 120 -7.89 -17.75 17.11
N ASN A 121 -7.06 -18.68 16.65
CA ASN A 121 -5.80 -18.41 15.97
C ASN A 121 -5.93 -18.63 14.45
N CYS A 122 -6.78 -17.84 13.81
CA CYS A 122 -6.93 -17.91 12.36
C CYS A 122 -5.86 -17.06 11.66
N ILE A 123 -5.16 -17.65 10.70
CA ILE A 123 -4.17 -16.93 9.88
C ILE A 123 -4.74 -16.78 8.48
N GLY A 124 -4.87 -15.53 8.05
CA GLY A 124 -5.25 -15.16 6.68
C GLY A 124 -4.23 -15.60 5.64
N ARG A 125 -4.65 -15.58 4.37
CA ARG A 125 -3.70 -15.66 3.25
C ARG A 125 -2.92 -14.34 3.21
N LYS A 126 -1.60 -14.39 3.11
CA LYS A 126 -0.76 -13.20 3.00
C LYS A 126 0.26 -13.37 1.88
N LEU A 127 0.38 -12.35 1.05
CA LEU A 127 1.38 -12.23 0.00
C LEU A 127 2.14 -10.92 0.21
N GLU A 128 3.46 -11.04 0.29
CA GLU A 128 4.38 -9.90 0.34
C GLU A 128 5.11 -9.85 -1.01
N VAL A 129 5.13 -8.67 -1.63
CA VAL A 129 5.73 -8.45 -2.95
C VAL A 129 6.56 -7.17 -2.96
N ASN A 130 7.61 -7.14 -3.80
CA ASN A 130 8.43 -5.96 -4.04
C ASN A 130 8.49 -5.64 -5.54
N HIS A 131 8.56 -4.35 -5.86
CA HIS A 131 8.82 -3.85 -7.19
C HIS A 131 10.28 -3.33 -7.28
N ASN A 132 10.83 -3.18 -8.48
CA ASN A 132 12.25 -2.84 -8.65
C ASN A 132 12.58 -1.37 -8.35
N ASP A 133 11.58 -0.55 -8.07
CA ASP A 133 11.65 0.89 -7.74
C ASP A 133 11.64 1.17 -6.23
N GLY A 134 11.81 0.14 -5.40
CA GLY A 134 11.75 0.26 -3.94
C GLY A 134 10.32 0.25 -3.35
N THR A 135 9.27 0.25 -4.18
CA THR A 135 7.90 0.06 -3.70
C THR A 135 7.68 -1.40 -3.27
N SER A 136 7.06 -1.59 -2.12
CA SER A 136 6.59 -2.89 -1.62
C SER A 136 5.09 -2.88 -1.48
N ALA A 137 4.47 -4.08 -1.55
CA ALA A 137 3.06 -4.25 -1.25
C ALA A 137 2.82 -5.51 -0.43
N VAL A 138 1.83 -5.42 0.47
CA VAL A 138 1.34 -6.53 1.28
C VAL A 138 -0.15 -6.72 1.00
N LEU A 139 -0.50 -7.87 0.45
CA LEU A 139 -1.86 -8.31 0.22
C LEU A 139 -2.23 -9.36 1.26
N GLU A 140 -3.21 -9.08 2.11
CA GLU A 140 -3.55 -9.94 3.25
C GLU A 140 -5.07 -10.10 3.41
N VAL A 141 -5.52 -11.31 3.68
CA VAL A 141 -6.89 -11.57 4.12
C VAL A 141 -6.99 -11.41 5.61
N MET A 142 -7.69 -10.36 6.05
CA MET A 142 -7.91 -10.07 7.45
C MET A 142 -9.19 -10.76 7.93
N ILE A 143 -9.05 -11.63 8.92
CA ILE A 143 -10.17 -12.36 9.53
C ILE A 143 -10.76 -11.46 10.61
N LYS A 144 -12.01 -11.03 10.41
CA LYS A 144 -12.70 -10.09 11.30
C LYS A 144 -13.43 -10.84 12.41
N ASP A 145 -14.11 -11.91 12.06
CA ASP A 145 -14.77 -12.82 12.99
C ASP A 145 -14.84 -14.25 12.44
N ARG A 146 -15.70 -15.10 13.01
CA ARG A 146 -15.83 -16.52 12.64
C ARG A 146 -16.29 -16.73 11.20
N ASP A 147 -17.07 -15.80 10.67
CA ASP A 147 -17.76 -15.96 9.40
C ASP A 147 -17.41 -14.85 8.40
N THR A 148 -16.75 -13.77 8.84
CA THR A 148 -16.41 -12.61 8.00
C THR A 148 -14.92 -12.33 7.91
N ALA A 149 -14.50 -11.88 6.73
CA ALA A 149 -13.14 -11.43 6.45
C ALA A 149 -13.17 -10.33 5.38
N TYR A 150 -12.10 -9.54 5.31
CA TYR A 150 -11.88 -8.56 4.25
C TYR A 150 -10.45 -8.71 3.73
N ILE A 151 -10.13 -8.02 2.64
CA ILE A 151 -8.78 -7.98 2.08
C ILE A 151 -8.18 -6.61 2.36
N GLN A 152 -6.95 -6.60 2.87
CA GLN A 152 -6.13 -5.42 3.01
C GLN A 152 -5.02 -5.47 1.95
N LEU A 153 -4.83 -4.37 1.25
CA LEU A 153 -3.72 -4.17 0.32
C LEU A 153 -2.98 -2.90 0.72
N GLU A 154 -1.76 -3.07 1.21
CA GLU A 154 -0.93 -1.99 1.72
C GLU A 154 0.28 -1.81 0.81
N TYR A 155 0.43 -0.63 0.23
CA TYR A 155 1.62 -0.22 -0.52
C TYR A 155 2.49 0.66 0.37
N SER A 156 3.80 0.48 0.29
CA SER A 156 4.79 1.28 1.02
C SER A 156 6.01 1.54 0.17
N THR A 157 6.63 2.71 0.34
CA THR A 157 7.94 3.01 -0.23
C THR A 157 8.93 3.38 0.87
N GLU A 158 10.18 2.89 0.73
CA GLU A 158 11.33 3.33 1.52
C GLU A 158 12.16 4.39 0.76
N GLU A 159 11.93 4.57 -0.54
CA GLU A 159 12.65 5.54 -1.37
C GLU A 159 11.98 6.91 -1.33
N PHE A 160 12.60 7.82 -0.59
CA PHE A 160 12.23 9.23 -0.53
C PHE A 160 13.04 10.01 -1.57
N VAL A 161 12.39 10.51 -2.60
CA VAL A 161 12.96 11.60 -3.41
C VAL A 161 12.32 12.89 -2.91
N THR A 162 12.77 13.39 -1.75
CA THR A 162 12.53 14.79 -1.44
C THR A 162 13.38 15.61 -2.40
N GLU A 163 12.74 16.39 -3.28
CA GLU A 163 13.43 17.49 -3.92
C GLU A 163 14.05 18.35 -2.82
N ALA A 164 15.38 18.49 -2.84
CA ALA A 164 16.02 19.51 -2.05
C ALA A 164 15.50 20.85 -2.56
N ILE A 165 14.54 21.45 -1.85
CA ILE A 165 14.19 22.85 -2.03
C ILE A 165 15.45 23.62 -1.69
N LEU A 166 16.20 24.02 -2.71
CA LEU A 166 17.25 25.01 -2.58
C LEU A 166 16.56 26.32 -2.21
N VAL A 167 16.38 26.54 -0.91
CA VAL A 167 16.04 27.86 -0.37
C VAL A 167 17.29 28.72 -0.57
N ASN A 168 17.35 29.39 -1.72
CA ASN A 168 18.27 30.50 -1.92
C ASN A 168 17.78 31.67 -1.05
N ASN A 169 18.45 31.91 0.08
CA ASN A 169 18.45 33.20 0.77
C ASN A 169 19.89 33.66 0.96
#